data_AF-A0A976LIN1-F1
#
_entry.id   AF-A0A976LIN1-F1
#
_cell.length_a   1.000
_cell.length_b   1.000
_cell.length_c   1.000
_cell.angle_alpha   90.00
_cell.angle_beta   90.00
_cell.angle_gamma   90.00
#
_symmetry.space_group_name_H-M   'P 1'
#
loop_
_entity.id
_entity.type
_entity.pdbx_description
1 polymer ?
#
loop_
_entity_poly.entity_id
_entity_poly.type
_entity_poly.pdbx_seq_one_letter_code
_entity_poly.pdbx_strand_id
1 'polypeptide(L)'
;AKLHEIGISVAYSGYHRHSAYITQHADMPGFSKIEQSRLSTLVLAHRRSLKKIFTRELEIIDWRMVMALRLAALIYRSRADIVLPEIAAKINGRTMRLGIERDWLARNPLTVTALQEETEEWGAAGFELDIKALREIEAGTEAQAA
;
A
#
# COMPACT_ATOMS: atom_id res chain seq x y z
N ALA A 1 9.39 3.42 5.61
CA ALA A 1 9.03 4.38 4.55
C ALA A 1 10.24 4.96 3.82
N LYS A 2 11.20 5.63 4.47
CA LYS A 2 12.30 6.38 3.80
C LYS A 2 13.06 5.67 2.67
N LEU A 3 13.20 4.34 2.71
CA LEU A 3 13.98 3.55 1.75
C LEU A 3 13.14 2.90 0.64
N HIS A 4 11.82 3.10 0.59
CA HIS A 4 10.96 2.39 -0.37
C HIS A 4 11.23 2.73 -1.84
N GLU A 5 11.91 3.85 -2.11
CA GLU A 5 12.23 4.35 -3.45
C GLU A 5 13.73 4.34 -3.77
N ILE A 6 14.60 3.77 -2.90
CA ILE A 6 16.05 3.81 -3.11
C ILE A 6 16.50 3.17 -4.43
N GLY A 7 15.71 2.23 -4.96
CA GLY A 7 15.95 1.57 -6.25
C GLY A 7 15.59 2.39 -7.48
N ILE A 8 15.00 3.59 -7.35
CA ILE A 8 14.72 4.47 -8.50
C ILE A 8 16.01 4.88 -9.21
N SER A 9 17.13 5.01 -8.48
CA SER A 9 18.43 5.33 -9.07
C SER A 9 18.98 4.23 -9.98
N VAL A 10 18.48 2.99 -9.85
CA VAL A 10 18.82 1.86 -10.73
C VAL A 10 17.92 1.87 -11.96
N ALA A 11 16.61 1.84 -11.75
CA ALA A 11 15.61 1.97 -12.81
C ALA A 11 14.25 2.35 -12.22
N TYR A 12 13.50 3.20 -12.94
CA TYR A 12 12.13 3.53 -12.56
C TYR A 12 11.19 2.32 -12.68
N SER A 13 11.34 1.52 -13.75
CA SER A 13 10.54 0.31 -13.91
C SER A 13 10.93 -0.71 -12.85
N GLY A 14 9.94 -1.21 -12.10
CA GLY A 14 10.18 -2.26 -11.12
C GLY A 14 11.04 -1.84 -9.92
N TYR A 15 11.18 -0.54 -9.61
CA TYR A 15 12.10 -0.05 -8.56
C TYR A 15 11.91 -0.68 -7.18
N HIS A 16 10.73 -1.19 -6.84
CA HIS A 16 10.48 -1.92 -5.60
C HIS A 16 11.35 -3.19 -5.47
N ARG A 17 11.65 -3.87 -6.59
CA ARG A 17 12.59 -5.01 -6.63
C ARG A 17 14.03 -4.56 -6.43
N HIS A 18 14.43 -3.47 -7.10
CA HIS A 18 15.75 -2.88 -6.92
C HIS A 18 15.96 -2.36 -5.51
N SER A 19 14.95 -1.72 -4.94
CA SER A 19 14.96 -1.21 -3.56
C SER A 19 15.10 -2.37 -2.58
N ALA A 20 14.33 -3.45 -2.76
CA ALA A 20 14.45 -4.65 -1.95
C ALA A 20 15.85 -5.27 -2.04
N TYR A 21 16.38 -5.41 -3.27
CA TYR A 21 17.74 -5.92 -3.51
C TYR A 21 18.80 -5.09 -2.79
N ILE A 22 18.76 -3.76 -2.94
CA ILE A 22 19.68 -2.84 -2.25
C ILE A 22 19.55 -3.02 -0.73
N THR A 23 18.35 -2.96 -0.17
CA THR A 23 18.16 -3.12 1.28
C THR A 23 18.55 -4.50 1.80
N GLN A 24 18.49 -5.55 0.97
CA GLN A 24 18.87 -6.91 1.35
C GLN A 24 20.39 -7.12 1.41
N HIS A 25 21.13 -6.42 0.55
CA HIS A 25 22.56 -6.66 0.33
C HIS A 25 23.47 -5.51 0.73
N ALA A 26 22.92 -4.34 1.05
CA ALA A 26 23.70 -3.23 1.59
C ALA A 26 24.24 -3.54 2.98
N ASP A 27 25.38 -2.94 3.33
CA ASP A 27 25.82 -2.87 4.71
C ASP A 27 24.91 -1.92 5.48
N MET A 28 24.21 -2.44 6.49
CA MET A 28 23.25 -1.70 7.32
C MET A 28 23.68 -1.74 8.79
N PRO A 29 24.69 -0.94 9.20
CA PRO A 29 25.08 -0.83 10.60
C PRO A 29 23.87 -0.51 11.49
N GLY A 30 23.71 -1.26 12.58
CA GLY A 30 22.56 -1.12 13.49
C GLY A 30 21.33 -1.94 13.10
N PHE A 31 21.35 -2.70 12.00
CA PHE A 31 20.33 -3.68 11.67
C PHE A 31 20.87 -5.10 11.81
N SER A 32 20.12 -5.97 12.50
CA SER A 32 20.34 -7.41 12.43
C SER A 32 19.97 -7.94 11.03
N LYS A 33 20.45 -9.13 10.69
CA LYS A 33 20.09 -9.80 9.42
C LYS A 33 18.59 -10.08 9.31
N ILE A 34 17.92 -10.35 10.43
CA ILE A 34 16.47 -10.56 10.46
C ILE A 34 15.73 -9.25 10.17
N GLU A 35 16.11 -8.15 10.83
CA GLU A 35 15.50 -6.84 10.58
C GLU A 35 15.74 -6.35 9.15
N GLN A 36 16.94 -6.57 8.62
CA GLN A 36 17.29 -6.24 7.24
C GLN A 36 16.44 -7.04 6.24
N SER A 37 16.28 -8.35 6.46
CA SER A 37 15.42 -9.21 5.63
C SER A 37 13.94 -8.79 5.71
N ARG A 38 13.46 -8.46 6.91
CA ARG A 38 12.10 -7.95 7.14
C ARG A 38 11.90 -6.64 6.39
N LEU A 39 12.81 -5.68 6.51
CA LEU A 39 12.79 -4.40 5.80
C LEU A 39 12.77 -4.60 4.28
N SER A 40 13.63 -5.46 3.75
CA SER A 40 13.67 -5.83 2.33
C SER A 40 12.32 -6.38 1.86
N THR A 41 11.65 -7.19 2.69
CA THR A 41 10.31 -7.71 2.38
C THR A 41 9.25 -6.61 2.33
N LEU A 42 9.25 -5.69 3.31
CA LEU A 42 8.32 -4.55 3.32
C LEU A 42 8.51 -3.67 2.08
N VAL A 43 9.76 -3.39 1.72
CA VAL A 43 10.12 -2.61 0.54
C VAL A 43 9.75 -3.35 -0.75
N LEU A 44 9.94 -4.66 -0.81
CA LEU A 44 9.50 -5.47 -1.95
C LEU A 44 7.99 -5.35 -2.13
N ALA A 45 7.22 -5.47 -1.05
CA ALA A 45 5.76 -5.55 -1.07
C ALA A 45 5.03 -4.21 -1.24
N HIS A 46 5.72 -3.07 -1.14
CA HIS A 46 5.08 -1.75 -1.05
C HIS A 46 4.30 -1.28 -2.29
N ARG A 47 4.44 -1.96 -3.43
CA ARG A 47 3.65 -1.68 -4.65
C ARG A 47 3.63 -2.88 -5.57
N ARG A 48 2.70 -2.88 -6.54
CA ARG A 48 2.45 -3.99 -7.48
C ARG A 48 2.03 -5.28 -6.75
N SER A 49 1.80 -6.34 -7.51
CA SER A 49 1.17 -7.56 -7.01
C SER A 49 1.79 -8.11 -5.73
N LEU A 50 0.96 -8.41 -4.72
CA LEU A 50 1.40 -9.00 -3.44
C LEU A 50 1.84 -10.47 -3.57
N LYS A 51 1.50 -11.15 -4.67
CA LYS A 51 1.85 -12.56 -4.93
C LYS A 51 3.32 -12.90 -4.72
N LYS A 52 4.21 -11.93 -4.96
CA LYS A 52 5.66 -12.05 -4.79
C LYS A 52 6.14 -12.28 -3.34
N ILE A 53 5.29 -12.07 -2.35
CA ILE A 53 5.60 -12.32 -0.93
C ILE A 53 4.75 -13.45 -0.31
N PHE A 54 3.92 -14.15 -1.08
CA PHE A 54 3.03 -15.20 -0.54
C PHE A 54 3.78 -16.42 0.00
N THR A 55 4.97 -16.69 -0.54
CA THR A 55 5.83 -17.79 -0.06
C THR A 55 6.68 -17.41 1.15
N ARG A 56 6.60 -16.15 1.62
CA ARG A 56 7.34 -15.69 2.80
C ARG A 56 6.50 -15.92 4.05
N GLU A 57 7.16 -16.40 5.10
CA GLU A 57 6.57 -16.49 6.43
C GLU A 57 6.52 -15.08 7.03
N LEU A 58 5.31 -14.53 7.11
CA LEU A 58 5.06 -13.17 7.58
C LEU A 58 4.06 -13.18 8.73
N GLU A 59 4.39 -12.45 9.78
CA GLU A 59 3.47 -12.25 10.89
C GLU A 59 2.36 -11.27 10.49
N ILE A 60 1.23 -11.29 11.22
CA ILE A 60 0.13 -10.36 10.96
C ILE A 60 0.57 -8.89 11.02
N ILE A 61 1.56 -8.58 11.85
CA ILE A 61 2.13 -7.23 11.97
C ILE A 61 2.88 -6.82 10.70
N ASP A 62 3.55 -7.73 10.00
CA ASP A 62 4.25 -7.43 8.74
C ASP A 62 3.27 -7.02 7.65
N TRP A 63 2.18 -7.77 7.53
CA TRP A 63 1.11 -7.44 6.60
C TRP A 63 0.51 -6.06 6.86
N ARG A 64 0.31 -5.70 8.14
CA ARG A 64 -0.15 -4.36 8.54
C ARG A 64 0.86 -3.27 8.18
N MET A 65 2.16 -3.53 8.34
CA MET A 65 3.21 -2.60 7.94
C MET A 65 3.25 -2.42 6.41
N VAL A 66 3.08 -3.51 5.64
CA VAL A 66 2.95 -3.45 4.17
C VAL A 66 1.73 -2.62 3.78
N MET A 67 0.60 -2.85 4.43
CA MET A 67 -0.64 -2.10 4.20
C MET A 67 -0.50 -0.61 4.47
N ALA A 68 0.06 -0.23 5.62
CA ALA A 68 0.34 1.16 5.93
C ALA A 68 1.28 1.80 4.88
N LEU A 69 2.33 1.09 4.47
CA LEU A 69 3.28 1.60 3.49
C LEU A 69 2.66 1.74 2.08
N ARG A 70 1.86 0.76 1.64
CA ARG A 70 1.15 0.79 0.35
C ARG A 70 0.17 1.95 0.30
N LEU A 71 -0.66 2.12 1.33
CA LEU A 71 -1.62 3.22 1.41
C LEU A 71 -0.92 4.58 1.44
N ALA A 72 0.14 4.74 2.23
CA ALA A 72 0.91 5.97 2.26
C ALA A 72 1.52 6.30 0.89
N ALA A 73 2.15 5.33 0.22
CA ALA A 73 2.74 5.52 -1.10
C ALA A 73 1.67 5.83 -2.18
N LEU A 74 0.48 5.25 -2.07
CA LEU A 74 -0.65 5.52 -2.95
C LEU A 74 -1.18 6.94 -2.79
N ILE A 75 -1.43 7.36 -1.55
CA ILE A 75 -1.99 8.68 -1.23
C ILE A 75 -1.02 9.79 -1.65
N TYR A 76 0.28 9.61 -1.41
CA TYR A 76 1.32 10.58 -1.76
C TYR A 76 1.91 10.41 -3.17
N ARG A 77 1.28 9.61 -4.04
CA ARG A 77 1.80 9.29 -5.38
C ARG A 77 2.04 10.51 -6.26
N SER A 78 1.24 11.57 -6.12
CA SER A 78 1.38 12.81 -6.90
C SER A 78 2.61 13.63 -6.55
N ARG A 79 3.28 13.34 -5.41
CA ARG A 79 4.35 14.16 -4.82
C ARG A 79 3.97 15.64 -4.67
N ALA A 80 2.68 15.94 -4.62
CA ALA A 80 2.15 17.27 -4.40
C ALA A 80 1.85 17.49 -2.91
N ASP A 81 1.91 18.75 -2.48
CA ASP A 81 1.39 19.15 -1.19
C ASP A 81 -0.13 19.02 -1.20
N ILE A 82 -0.60 17.90 -0.67
CA ILE A 82 -2.02 17.58 -0.53
C ILE A 82 -2.48 17.93 0.88
N VAL A 83 -3.62 18.61 0.98
CA VAL A 83 -4.35 18.70 2.24
C VAL A 83 -5.06 17.37 2.42
N LEU A 84 -4.56 16.55 3.35
CA LEU A 84 -5.17 15.27 3.67
C LEU A 84 -6.47 15.47 4.47
N PRO A 85 -7.54 14.71 4.16
CA PRO A 85 -8.70 14.65 5.02
C PRO A 85 -8.34 13.89 6.30
N GLU A 86 -9.26 13.84 7.26
CA GLU A 86 -9.12 12.91 8.36
C GLU A 86 -9.15 11.46 7.82
N ILE A 87 -8.11 10.69 8.14
CA ILE A 87 -8.00 9.27 7.76
C ILE A 87 -8.02 8.45 9.04
N ALA A 88 -9.02 7.58 9.16
CA ALA A 88 -9.16 6.66 10.27
C ALA A 88 -9.02 5.21 9.81
N ALA A 89 -8.34 4.37 10.59
CA ALA A 89 -8.22 2.95 10.30
C ALA A 89 -8.68 2.12 11.50
N LYS A 90 -9.50 1.10 11.25
CA LYS A 90 -9.85 0.07 12.25
C LYS A 90 -9.42 -1.28 11.72
N ILE A 91 -8.65 -2.02 12.50
CA ILE A 91 -8.10 -3.32 12.11
C ILE A 91 -8.66 -4.40 13.04
N ASN A 92 -9.21 -5.46 12.46
CA ASN A 92 -9.62 -6.67 13.18
C ASN A 92 -9.13 -7.91 12.42
N GLY A 93 -8.17 -8.63 12.97
CA GLY A 93 -7.57 -9.78 12.30
C GLY A 93 -6.98 -9.41 10.94
N ARG A 94 -7.60 -9.94 9.87
CA ARG A 94 -7.26 -9.71 8.45
C ARG A 94 -8.20 -8.72 7.74
N THR A 95 -9.11 -8.10 8.47
CA THR A 95 -9.99 -7.05 7.94
C THR A 95 -9.48 -5.69 8.40
N MET A 96 -9.30 -4.76 7.46
CA MET A 96 -9.06 -3.35 7.73
C MET A 96 -10.20 -2.52 7.14
N ARG A 97 -10.81 -1.69 7.98
CA ARG A 97 -11.75 -0.64 7.56
C ARG A 97 -11.02 0.69 7.52
N LEU A 98 -11.02 1.33 6.36
CA LEU A 98 -10.43 2.64 6.14
C LEU A 98 -11.54 3.68 5.97
N GLY A 99 -11.57 4.65 6.88
CA GLY A 99 -12.41 5.83 6.80
C GLY A 99 -11.65 6.96 6.11
N ILE A 100 -12.18 7.42 4.98
CA ILE A 100 -11.73 8.60 4.24
C ILE A 100 -12.99 9.37 3.83
N GLU A 101 -12.91 10.70 3.85
CA GLU A 101 -14.01 11.55 3.40
C GLU A 101 -14.39 11.29 1.94
N ARG A 102 -15.70 11.11 1.69
CA ARG A 102 -16.26 10.87 0.35
C ARG A 102 -15.96 12.01 -0.61
N ASP A 103 -16.13 13.26 -0.17
CA ASP A 103 -15.91 14.44 -1.02
C ASP A 103 -14.45 14.63 -1.40
N TRP A 104 -13.52 14.15 -0.56
CA TRP A 104 -12.11 14.12 -0.91
C TRP A 104 -11.84 13.06 -1.99
N LEU A 105 -12.40 11.85 -1.86
CA LEU A 105 -12.26 10.81 -2.89
C LEU A 105 -12.92 11.20 -4.22
N ALA A 106 -14.09 11.83 -4.19
CA ALA A 106 -14.78 12.32 -5.40
C ALA A 106 -13.94 13.34 -6.18
N ARG A 107 -13.11 14.14 -5.49
CA ARG A 107 -12.16 15.09 -6.12
C ARG A 107 -10.85 14.45 -6.56
N ASN A 108 -10.59 13.19 -6.19
CA ASN A 108 -9.36 12.48 -6.47
C ASN A 108 -9.63 11.14 -7.18
N PRO A 109 -10.16 11.15 -8.43
CA PRO A 109 -10.57 9.94 -9.14
C PRO A 109 -9.42 8.94 -9.37
N LEU A 110 -8.19 9.43 -9.58
CA LEU A 110 -7.01 8.56 -9.72
C LEU A 110 -6.67 7.82 -8.42
N THR A 111 -7.05 8.38 -7.27
CA THR A 111 -6.90 7.74 -5.96
C THR A 111 -8.01 6.71 -5.75
N VAL A 112 -9.24 7.01 -6.19
CA VAL A 112 -10.37 6.05 -6.19
C VAL A 112 -9.99 4.77 -6.94
N THR A 113 -9.55 4.88 -8.20
CA THR A 113 -9.14 3.72 -8.99
C THR A 113 -8.00 2.93 -8.34
N ALA A 114 -7.00 3.64 -7.80
CA ALA A 114 -5.89 2.97 -7.13
C ALA A 114 -6.32 2.25 -5.84
N LEU A 115 -7.29 2.77 -5.09
CA LEU A 115 -7.83 2.13 -3.90
C LEU A 115 -8.68 0.90 -4.24
N GLN A 116 -9.39 0.90 -5.37
CA GLN A 116 -10.08 -0.27 -5.91
C GLN A 116 -9.08 -1.38 -6.23
N GLU A 117 -8.03 -1.06 -6.99
CA GLU A 117 -6.95 -2.00 -7.31
C GLU A 117 -6.29 -2.56 -6.04
N GLU A 118 -6.07 -1.72 -5.02
CA GLU A 118 -5.55 -2.22 -3.75
C GLU A 118 -6.51 -3.14 -3.01
N THR A 119 -7.82 -2.89 -3.09
CA THR A 119 -8.83 -3.75 -2.46
C THR A 119 -8.78 -5.16 -3.04
N GLU A 120 -8.64 -5.27 -4.36
CA GLU A 120 -8.46 -6.54 -5.06
C GLU A 120 -7.15 -7.25 -4.71
N GLU A 121 -6.03 -6.51 -4.68
CA GLU A 121 -4.71 -7.05 -4.31
C GLU A 121 -4.68 -7.59 -2.88
N TRP A 122 -5.35 -6.91 -1.94
CA TRP A 122 -5.50 -7.38 -0.57
C TRP A 122 -6.41 -8.61 -0.47
N GLY A 123 -7.49 -8.64 -1.25
CA GLY A 123 -8.36 -9.82 -1.40
C GLY A 123 -7.58 -11.06 -1.85
N ALA A 124 -6.71 -10.90 -2.86
CA ALA A 124 -5.84 -11.99 -3.34
C ALA A 124 -4.83 -12.47 -2.28
N ALA A 125 -4.46 -11.62 -1.32
CA ALA A 125 -3.62 -11.95 -0.17
C ALA A 125 -4.41 -12.50 1.04
N GLY A 126 -5.73 -12.71 0.90
CA GLY A 126 -6.61 -13.19 1.97
C GLY A 126 -6.89 -12.14 3.06
N PHE A 127 -6.76 -10.85 2.73
CA PHE A 127 -7.18 -9.74 3.58
C PHE A 127 -8.43 -9.08 3.01
N GLU A 128 -9.19 -8.41 3.86
CA GLU A 128 -10.31 -7.59 3.46
C GLU A 128 -9.95 -6.12 3.71
N LEU A 129 -9.87 -5.33 2.64
CA LEU A 129 -9.75 -3.87 2.71
C LEU A 129 -11.11 -3.27 2.40
N ASP A 130 -11.76 -2.75 3.44
CA ASP A 130 -13.08 -2.14 3.32
C ASP A 130 -12.99 -0.61 3.41
N ILE A 131 -13.46 0.06 2.36
CA ILE A 131 -13.50 1.53 2.27
C ILE A 131 -14.94 1.95 2.00
N LYS A 132 -15.65 2.42 3.04
CA LYS A 132 -17.08 2.77 2.94
C LYS A 132 -17.34 3.83 1.85
N ALA A 133 -16.54 4.89 1.81
CA ALA A 133 -16.69 5.98 0.86
C ALA A 133 -16.48 5.54 -0.59
N LEU A 134 -15.71 4.47 -0.82
CA LEU A 134 -15.51 3.91 -2.16
C LEU A 134 -16.79 3.25 -2.67
N ARG A 135 -17.43 2.43 -1.82
CA ARG A 135 -18.72 1.78 -2.11
C ARG A 135 -19.84 2.80 -2.38
N GLU A 136 -19.85 3.91 -1.65
CA GLU A 136 -20.80 5.01 -1.85
C GLU A 136 -20.59 5.74 -3.20
N ILE A 137 -19.35 5.83 -3.69
CA ILE A 137 -19.04 6.42 -5.00
C ILE A 137 -19.41 5.47 -6.14
N GLU A 138 -19.14 4.17 -5.99
CA GLU A 138 -19.51 3.13 -6.97
C GLU A 138 -21.03 3.07 -7.17
N ALA A 139 -21.80 2.97 -6.07
CA ALA A 139 -23.27 2.92 -6.12
C ALA A 139 -23.89 4.19 -6.75
N GLY A 140 -23.29 5.35 -6.53
CA GLY A 140 -23.73 6.61 -7.14
C GLY A 140 -23.43 6.70 -8.64
N THR A 141 -22.36 6.04 -9.10
CA THR A 141 -21.98 6.00 -10.52
C THR A 141 -22.89 5.04 -11.30
N GLU A 142 -23.22 3.88 -10.73
CA GLU A 142 -24.13 2.91 -11.34
C GLU A 142 -25.56 3.45 -11.45
N ALA A 143 -26.03 4.19 -10.44
CA ALA A 143 -27.37 4.82 -10.46
C ALA A 143 -27.50 5.97 -11.49
N GLN A 144 -26.40 6.58 -11.94
CA GLN A 144 -26.39 7.61 -12.99
C GLN A 144 -26.25 7.03 -14.40
N ALA A 145 -25.82 5.78 -14.52
CA ALA A 145 -25.66 5.08 -15.79
C ALA A 145 -26.88 4.25 -16.21
N ALA A 146 -27.88 4.13 -15.33
CA ALA A 146 -29.16 3.44 -15.55
C ALA A 146 -30.30 4.44 -15.85
#